data_AF-A0AAV8VBG6-F1
#
_entry.id   AF-A0AAV8VBG6-F1
#
_cell.length_a   1.000
_cell.length_b   1.000
_cell.length_c   1.000
_cell.angle_alpha   90.00
_cell.angle_beta   90.00
_cell.angle_gamma   90.00
#
_symmetry.space_group_name_H-M   'P 1'
#
loop_
_entity.id
_entity.type
_entity.pdbx_description
1 polymer ?
#
loop_
_entity_poly.entity_id
_entity_poly.type
_entity_poly.pdbx_seq_one_letter_code
_entity_poly.pdbx_strand_id
1 'polypeptide(L)'
;MLLTNCNNFRTYRTVSVAATQVISGIPPIHLLIEERRNMFEGTAGYENSREARIRTISKLQEEWSTQVETAQWTKRLIPDLRVWLDCPHRDKSNFRCNPQPTNMVNYYFTQALTGRSFKKFTCRIGKTEDDLCERYEEVDNALHALFECSRWRERRRAAEAEMGNIFSTNSLIRTMCENRTKWDIGFAYISNVMKVKEEEERRDQTPGEE
;
A
#
# COMPACT_ATOMS: atom_id res chain seq x y z
N MET A 1 -0.09 -30.52 8.04
CA MET A 1 -0.89 -29.34 8.39
C MET A 1 -0.17 -28.10 7.88
N LEU A 2 -0.49 -27.65 6.67
CA LEU A 2 -0.03 -26.37 6.14
C LEU A 2 -1.08 -25.33 6.48
N LEU A 3 -0.87 -24.58 7.57
CA LEU A 3 -1.66 -23.39 7.86
C LEU A 3 -1.24 -22.30 6.86
N THR A 4 -1.91 -22.22 5.73
CA THR A 4 -1.89 -21.05 4.86
C THR A 4 -2.50 -19.89 5.63
N ASN A 5 -1.64 -18.96 6.08
CA ASN A 5 -2.05 -17.66 6.61
C ASN A 5 -2.85 -16.91 5.53
N CYS A 6 -4.17 -16.95 5.62
CA CYS A 6 -5.07 -16.15 4.81
C CYS A 6 -5.01 -14.68 5.26
N ASN A 7 -4.10 -13.91 4.67
CA ASN A 7 -4.23 -12.46 4.70
C ASN A 7 -5.42 -12.06 3.82
N ASN A 8 -6.49 -11.61 4.46
CA ASN A 8 -7.77 -11.26 3.84
C ASN A 8 -7.69 -9.88 3.16
N PHE A 9 -7.06 -9.81 1.98
CA PHE A 9 -7.05 -8.60 1.15
C PHE A 9 -8.41 -8.45 0.43
N ARG A 10 -9.30 -7.62 0.97
CA ARG A 10 -10.54 -7.22 0.27
C ARG A 10 -10.24 -6.20 -0.82
N THR A 11 -9.64 -6.64 -1.92
CA THR A 11 -9.46 -5.81 -3.11
C THR A 11 -10.17 -6.44 -4.31
N TYR A 12 -11.22 -5.79 -4.79
CA TYR A 12 -12.03 -6.26 -5.93
C TYR A 12 -11.20 -6.33 -7.23
N ARG A 13 -11.10 -7.53 -7.81
CA ARG A 13 -10.85 -8.00 -9.22
C ARG A 13 -10.05 -7.18 -10.25
N THR A 14 -9.50 -6.03 -9.94
CA THR A 14 -8.86 -5.14 -10.93
C THR A 14 -7.49 -4.61 -10.47
N VAL A 15 -7.07 -4.83 -9.21
CA VAL A 15 -5.71 -4.48 -8.76
C VAL A 15 -4.70 -5.33 -9.52
N SER A 16 -3.57 -4.74 -9.91
CA SER A 16 -2.51 -5.54 -10.53
C SER A 16 -1.96 -6.56 -9.53
N VAL A 17 -1.70 -7.77 -10.01
CA VAL A 17 -1.15 -8.85 -9.19
C VAL A 17 0.16 -8.41 -8.53
N ALA A 18 1.01 -7.69 -9.26
CA ALA A 18 2.26 -7.14 -8.74
C ALA A 18 2.06 -6.18 -7.55
N ALA A 19 1.07 -5.27 -7.62
CA ALA A 19 0.78 -4.38 -6.49
C ALA A 19 0.28 -5.17 -5.28
N THR A 20 -0.61 -6.14 -5.49
CA THR A 20 -1.12 -6.99 -4.41
C THR A 20 -0.01 -7.80 -3.74
N GLN A 21 0.93 -8.37 -4.52
CA GLN A 21 2.07 -9.12 -4.00
C GLN A 21 2.99 -8.25 -3.13
N VAL A 22 3.29 -7.02 -3.57
CA VAL A 22 4.09 -6.07 -2.80
C VAL A 22 3.36 -5.62 -1.53
N ILE A 23 2.10 -5.20 -1.66
CA ILE A 23 1.29 -4.72 -0.53
C ILE A 23 1.05 -5.83 0.50
N SER A 24 0.93 -7.08 0.07
CA SER A 24 0.78 -8.26 0.94
C SER A 24 2.09 -8.79 1.49
N GLY A 25 3.20 -8.55 0.81
CA GLY A 25 4.50 -9.14 1.12
C GLY A 25 4.59 -10.63 0.83
N ILE A 26 3.69 -11.12 -0.03
CA ILE A 26 3.68 -12.49 -0.54
C ILE A 26 4.34 -12.47 -1.93
N PRO A 27 5.55 -13.04 -2.09
CA PRO A 27 6.19 -13.11 -3.39
C PRO A 27 5.36 -13.92 -4.41
N PRO A 28 5.56 -13.67 -5.71
CA PRO A 28 5.09 -14.53 -6.78
C PRO A 28 5.40 -16.01 -6.55
N ILE A 29 4.51 -16.88 -7.05
CA ILE A 29 4.61 -18.33 -6.84
C ILE A 29 5.91 -18.92 -7.42
N HIS A 30 6.40 -18.42 -8.55
CA HIS A 30 7.64 -18.92 -9.15
C HIS A 30 8.86 -18.63 -8.27
N LEU A 31 8.91 -17.46 -7.62
CA LEU A 31 9.95 -17.14 -6.64
C LEU A 31 9.81 -17.98 -5.36
N LEU A 32 8.59 -18.28 -4.91
CA LEU A 32 8.35 -19.17 -3.77
C LEU A 32 8.77 -20.62 -4.04
N ILE A 33 8.55 -21.11 -5.27
CA ILE A 33 9.01 -22.44 -5.69
C ILE A 33 10.53 -22.48 -5.67
N GLU A 34 11.19 -21.44 -6.21
CA GLU A 34 12.64 -21.36 -6.22
C GLU A 34 13.23 -21.25 -4.82
N GLU A 35 12.63 -20.44 -3.93
CA GLU A 35 13.01 -20.35 -2.51
C GLU A 35 12.99 -21.74 -1.85
N ARG A 36 11.92 -22.50 -2.08
CA ARG A 36 11.78 -23.88 -1.56
C ARG A 36 12.79 -24.85 -2.15
N ARG A 37 13.04 -24.74 -3.46
CA ARG A 37 14.04 -25.57 -4.14
C ARG A 37 15.43 -25.32 -3.57
N ASN A 38 15.84 -24.06 -3.40
CA ASN A 38 17.16 -23.71 -2.87
C ASN A 38 17.34 -24.20 -1.42
N MET A 39 16.28 -24.14 -0.61
CA MET A 39 16.29 -24.72 0.75
C MET A 39 16.43 -26.25 0.76
N PHE A 40 15.98 -26.96 -0.29
CA PHE A 40 16.01 -28.42 -0.39
C PHE A 40 17.28 -28.97 -1.07
N GLU A 41 17.75 -28.33 -2.15
CA GLU A 41 18.91 -28.75 -2.95
C GLU A 41 20.27 -28.36 -2.33
N GLY A 42 20.29 -27.55 -1.27
CA GLY A 42 21.50 -27.09 -0.56
C GLY A 42 22.23 -28.15 0.27
N THR A 43 22.39 -29.38 -0.22
CA THR A 43 23.02 -30.54 0.45
C THR A 43 24.54 -30.49 0.65
N ALA A 44 25.17 -29.30 0.61
CA ALA A 44 26.60 -29.13 0.93
C ALA A 44 26.90 -27.94 1.87
N GLY A 45 25.90 -27.20 2.32
CA GLY A 45 26.06 -26.05 3.20
C GLY A 45 24.73 -25.34 3.32
N TYR A 46 24.11 -25.42 4.49
CA TYR A 46 22.77 -24.90 4.76
C TYR A 46 22.70 -23.42 4.37
N GLU A 47 22.03 -23.10 3.26
CA GLU A 47 21.44 -21.78 3.15
C GLU A 47 20.34 -21.71 4.21
N ASN A 48 20.51 -20.87 5.23
CA ASN A 48 19.48 -20.73 6.24
C ASN A 48 18.24 -20.05 5.61
N SER A 49 17.05 -20.31 6.16
CA SER A 49 15.78 -19.77 5.64
C SER A 49 15.79 -18.25 5.42
N ARG A 50 16.61 -17.52 6.19
CA ARG A 50 16.77 -16.07 6.07
C ARG A 50 17.53 -15.69 4.80
N GLU A 51 18.62 -16.37 4.46
CA GLU A 51 19.38 -16.14 3.23
C GLU A 51 18.53 -16.43 1.98
N ALA A 52 17.80 -17.55 2.00
CA ALA A 52 16.89 -17.89 0.90
C ALA A 52 15.83 -16.79 0.71
N ARG A 53 15.28 -16.28 1.81
CA ARG A 53 14.32 -15.18 1.79
C ARG A 53 14.93 -13.87 1.28
N ILE A 54 16.17 -13.56 1.63
CA ILE A 54 16.89 -12.37 1.13
C ILE A 54 17.09 -12.46 -0.38
N ARG A 55 17.44 -13.64 -0.91
CA ARG A 55 17.52 -13.86 -2.36
C ARG A 55 16.18 -13.68 -3.04
N THR A 56 15.11 -14.27 -2.50
CA THR A 56 13.74 -14.11 -3.00
C THR A 56 13.32 -12.65 -3.07
N ILE A 57 13.56 -11.87 -2.01
CA ILE A 57 13.22 -10.44 -1.98
C ILE A 57 14.07 -9.65 -2.99
N SER A 58 15.33 -10.04 -3.19
CA SER A 58 16.22 -9.36 -4.16
C SER A 58 15.75 -9.60 -5.60
N LYS A 59 15.32 -10.81 -5.95
CA LYS A 59 14.70 -11.12 -7.25
C LYS A 59 13.37 -10.40 -7.42
N LEU A 60 12.55 -10.39 -6.38
CA LEU A 60 11.29 -9.64 -6.38
C LEU A 60 11.52 -8.14 -6.58
N GLN A 61 12.59 -7.57 -6.01
CA GLN A 61 12.96 -6.17 -6.20
C GLN A 61 13.39 -5.88 -7.64
N GLU A 62 14.05 -6.82 -8.31
CA GLU A 62 14.41 -6.70 -9.73
C GLU A 62 13.17 -6.78 -10.64
N GLU A 63 12.29 -7.77 -10.44
CA GLU A 63 10.99 -7.84 -11.14
C GLU A 63 10.15 -6.59 -10.87
N TRP A 64 10.18 -6.12 -9.62
CA TRP A 64 9.50 -4.89 -9.24
C TRP A 64 10.07 -3.71 -9.99
N SER A 65 11.38 -3.48 -9.96
CA SER A 65 12.01 -2.30 -10.59
C SER A 65 11.87 -2.28 -12.11
N THR A 66 11.88 -3.45 -12.77
CA THR A 66 11.78 -3.60 -14.22
C THR A 66 10.35 -3.54 -14.77
N GLN A 67 9.33 -3.82 -13.95
CA GLN A 67 7.91 -3.74 -14.36
C GLN A 67 7.48 -2.30 -14.74
N VAL A 68 7.01 -2.09 -15.96
CA VAL A 68 6.60 -0.77 -16.51
C VAL A 68 5.10 -0.61 -16.80
N GLU A 69 4.37 -1.71 -16.95
CA GLU A 69 2.97 -1.73 -17.39
C GLU A 69 1.99 -1.49 -16.24
N THR A 70 2.24 -2.09 -15.08
CA THR A 70 1.28 -2.10 -13.96
C THR A 70 1.91 -1.64 -12.65
N ALA A 71 1.07 -1.36 -11.64
CA ALA A 71 1.49 -0.99 -10.29
C ALA A 71 2.39 0.28 -10.17
N GLN A 72 2.47 1.11 -11.22
CA GLN A 72 3.40 2.25 -11.26
C GLN A 72 3.19 3.23 -10.10
N TRP A 73 1.95 3.44 -9.68
CA TRP A 73 1.63 4.22 -8.50
C TRP A 73 2.20 3.61 -7.21
N THR A 74 1.92 2.33 -6.97
CA THR A 74 2.43 1.60 -5.81
C THR A 74 3.96 1.57 -5.79
N LYS A 75 4.62 1.45 -6.95
CA LYS A 75 6.08 1.55 -7.09
C LYS A 75 6.63 2.92 -6.68
N ARG A 76 5.94 4.00 -7.03
CA ARG A 76 6.33 5.35 -6.58
C ARG A 76 6.22 5.53 -5.07
N LEU A 77 5.33 4.79 -4.41
CA LEU A 77 5.20 4.83 -2.95
C LEU A 77 6.18 3.88 -2.24
N ILE A 78 6.44 2.73 -2.86
CA ILE A 78 7.27 1.65 -2.32
C ILE A 78 8.31 1.25 -3.38
N PRO A 79 9.34 2.09 -3.63
CA PRO A 79 10.37 1.75 -4.61
C PRO A 79 11.32 0.68 -4.08
N ASP A 80 11.61 0.71 -2.78
CA ASP A 80 12.45 -0.26 -2.07
C ASP A 80 11.57 -1.22 -1.27
N LEU A 81 11.51 -2.46 -1.71
CA LEU A 81 10.73 -3.53 -1.08
C LEU A 81 11.28 -3.92 0.28
N ARG A 82 12.58 -3.78 0.55
CA ARG A 82 13.14 -4.14 1.86
C ARG A 82 12.63 -3.21 2.93
N VAL A 83 12.62 -1.89 2.65
CA VAL A 83 12.03 -0.88 3.56
C VAL A 83 10.59 -1.22 3.94
N TRP A 84 9.80 -1.70 2.98
CA TRP A 84 8.40 -2.04 3.21
C TRP A 84 8.21 -3.43 3.86
N LEU A 85 8.88 -4.45 3.36
CA LEU A 85 8.72 -5.83 3.83
C LEU A 85 9.37 -6.07 5.18
N ASP A 86 10.44 -5.36 5.52
CA ASP A 86 11.12 -5.46 6.81
C ASP A 86 10.54 -4.52 7.88
N CYS A 87 9.65 -3.59 7.48
CA CYS A 87 8.95 -2.70 8.41
C CYS A 87 8.24 -3.49 9.52
N PRO A 88 8.63 -3.32 10.80
CA PRO A 88 8.01 -4.04 11.91
C PRO A 88 6.57 -3.58 12.19
N HIS A 89 6.22 -2.36 11.76
CA HIS A 89 4.95 -1.69 12.09
C HIS A 89 3.82 -2.01 11.10
N ARG A 90 4.15 -2.61 9.95
CA ARG A 90 3.25 -2.96 8.85
C ARG A 90 2.24 -4.09 9.16
N ASP A 91 2.28 -4.63 10.37
CA ASP A 91 1.52 -5.79 10.84
C ASP A 91 1.84 -7.08 10.07
N LYS A 92 2.65 -7.92 10.72
CA LYS A 92 2.99 -9.29 10.29
C LYS A 92 2.27 -10.32 11.16
N SER A 93 0.98 -10.16 11.48
CA SER A 93 0.23 -11.15 12.29
C SER A 93 0.90 -11.57 13.62
N ASN A 94 1.84 -10.79 14.16
CA ASN A 94 2.49 -11.15 15.41
C ASN A 94 1.62 -10.65 16.56
N PHE A 95 0.64 -11.49 16.91
CA PHE A 95 -0.28 -11.35 18.04
C PHE A 95 0.46 -10.98 19.35
N ARG A 96 1.76 -11.27 19.44
CA ARG A 96 2.64 -11.01 20.57
C ARG A 96 2.88 -9.51 20.86
N CYS A 97 2.68 -8.62 19.90
CA CYS A 97 3.01 -7.19 20.06
C CYS A 97 1.78 -6.26 20.04
N ASN A 98 0.57 -6.77 19.76
CA ASN A 98 -0.64 -5.97 19.80
C ASN A 98 -1.90 -6.85 19.99
N PRO A 99 -2.56 -6.83 21.16
CA PRO A 99 -3.82 -7.55 21.38
C PRO A 99 -5.01 -6.99 20.58
N GLN A 100 -4.86 -5.83 19.93
CA GLN A 100 -5.85 -5.17 19.09
C GLN A 100 -5.21 -4.84 17.72
N PRO A 101 -5.38 -5.64 16.66
CA PRO A 101 -4.74 -5.39 15.36
C PRO A 101 -5.38 -4.18 14.65
N THR A 102 -5.03 -2.97 15.08
CA THR A 102 -5.48 -1.69 14.50
C THR A 102 -4.65 -1.26 13.28
N ASN A 103 -3.53 -1.93 13.04
CA ASN A 103 -2.47 -1.49 12.13
C ASN A 103 -2.31 -2.39 10.89
N MET A 104 -3.18 -3.38 10.74
CA MET A 104 -3.30 -4.12 9.50
C MET A 104 -3.60 -3.13 8.37
N VAL A 105 -2.94 -3.32 7.24
CA VAL A 105 -3.19 -2.55 6.02
C VAL A 105 -4.68 -2.67 5.68
N ASN A 106 -5.47 -1.68 6.07
CA ASN A 106 -6.93 -1.75 6.01
C ASN A 106 -7.42 -1.44 4.59
N TYR A 107 -8.74 -1.50 4.40
CA TYR A 107 -9.36 -1.18 3.12
C TYR A 107 -8.90 0.18 2.58
N TYR A 108 -9.04 1.25 3.36
CA TYR A 108 -8.68 2.62 2.97
C TYR A 108 -7.22 2.77 2.57
N PHE A 109 -6.31 2.24 3.38
CA PHE A 109 -4.88 2.29 3.10
C PHE A 109 -4.55 1.52 1.81
N THR A 110 -5.16 0.36 1.62
CA THR A 110 -4.99 -0.42 0.39
C THR A 110 -5.49 0.34 -0.84
N GLN A 111 -6.65 1.01 -0.76
CA GLN A 111 -7.18 1.83 -1.85
C GLN A 111 -6.23 2.99 -2.20
N ALA A 112 -5.64 3.64 -1.18
CA ALA A 112 -4.64 4.68 -1.37
C ALA A 112 -3.37 4.15 -2.07
N LEU A 113 -2.82 3.02 -1.60
CA LEU A 113 -1.60 2.43 -2.18
C LEU A 113 -1.79 1.93 -3.61
N THR A 114 -3.01 1.53 -3.95
CA THR A 114 -3.35 1.01 -5.29
C THR A 114 -3.91 2.07 -6.23
N GLY A 115 -4.28 3.25 -5.73
CA GLY A 115 -4.77 4.37 -6.53
C GLY A 115 -6.17 4.15 -7.10
N ARG A 116 -7.08 3.56 -6.32
CA ARG A 116 -8.34 2.99 -6.85
C ARG A 116 -9.62 3.71 -6.46
N SER A 117 -9.70 4.33 -5.30
CA SER A 117 -10.88 5.11 -4.90
C SER A 117 -10.71 6.60 -5.23
N PHE A 118 -10.25 6.89 -6.44
CA PHE A 118 -10.06 8.26 -6.94
C PHE A 118 -10.82 8.44 -8.24
N LYS A 119 -11.31 9.65 -8.52
CA LYS A 119 -12.18 9.89 -9.68
C LYS A 119 -11.54 9.52 -11.01
N LYS A 120 -10.21 9.69 -11.15
CA LYS A 120 -9.46 9.16 -12.31
C LYS A 120 -9.70 7.68 -12.57
N PHE A 121 -9.74 6.87 -11.52
CA PHE A 121 -10.03 5.45 -11.66
C PHE A 121 -11.51 5.19 -11.89
N THR A 122 -12.39 5.83 -11.12
CA THR A 122 -13.84 5.58 -11.17
C THR A 122 -14.45 6.06 -12.50
N CYS A 123 -14.02 7.20 -13.04
CA CYS A 123 -14.43 7.68 -14.37
C CYS A 123 -14.01 6.70 -15.47
N ARG A 124 -12.76 6.21 -15.43
CA ARG A 124 -12.27 5.19 -16.37
C ARG A 124 -13.11 3.91 -16.37
N ILE A 125 -13.72 3.54 -15.24
CA ILE A 125 -14.61 2.37 -15.14
C ILE A 125 -16.10 2.72 -15.22
N GLY A 126 -16.45 3.95 -15.61
CA GLY A 126 -17.83 4.41 -15.81
C GLY A 126 -18.65 4.62 -14.53
N LYS A 127 -18.00 4.80 -13.38
CA LYS A 127 -18.68 5.05 -12.09
C LYS A 127 -18.92 6.53 -11.78
N THR A 128 -18.09 7.43 -12.30
CA THR A 128 -18.23 8.88 -12.12
C THR A 128 -18.21 9.56 -13.49
N GLU A 129 -18.85 10.71 -13.59
CA GLU A 129 -18.99 11.46 -14.84
C GLU A 129 -17.67 12.09 -15.29
N ASP A 130 -16.88 12.57 -14.34
CA ASP A 130 -15.58 13.20 -14.56
C ASP A 130 -14.48 12.59 -13.68
N ASP A 131 -13.23 12.95 -13.99
CA ASP A 131 -12.05 12.62 -13.20
C ASP A 131 -11.51 13.80 -12.36
N LEU A 132 -12.31 14.84 -12.17
CA LEU A 132 -11.87 16.11 -11.61
C LEU A 132 -12.05 16.18 -10.08
N CYS A 133 -11.03 16.71 -9.43
CA CYS A 133 -11.07 17.08 -8.02
C CYS A 133 -12.03 18.26 -7.84
N GLU A 134 -12.95 18.11 -6.89
CA GLU A 134 -14.01 19.08 -6.56
C GLU A 134 -13.51 20.51 -6.33
N ARG A 135 -12.25 20.70 -5.92
CA ARG A 135 -11.73 22.00 -5.51
C ARG A 135 -10.95 22.75 -6.58
N TYR A 136 -10.32 22.06 -7.54
CA TYR A 136 -9.31 22.66 -8.42
C TYR A 136 -9.42 22.28 -9.90
N GLU A 137 -10.39 21.44 -10.30
CA GLU A 137 -10.46 20.95 -11.69
C GLU A 137 -9.17 20.23 -12.14
N GLU A 138 -8.33 19.80 -11.18
CA GLU A 138 -7.20 18.90 -11.44
C GLU A 138 -7.67 17.45 -11.39
N VAL A 139 -6.99 16.57 -12.10
CA VAL A 139 -7.34 15.14 -12.12
C VAL A 139 -7.19 14.53 -10.72
N ASP A 140 -8.30 14.11 -10.12
CA ASP A 140 -8.34 13.44 -8.82
C ASP A 140 -7.74 12.05 -8.94
N ASN A 141 -6.45 12.00 -8.61
CA ASN A 141 -5.66 10.80 -8.52
C ASN A 141 -4.97 10.75 -7.16
N ALA A 142 -4.40 9.60 -6.83
CA ALA A 142 -3.77 9.38 -5.54
C ALA A 142 -2.59 10.34 -5.24
N LEU A 143 -1.86 10.76 -6.27
CA LEU A 143 -0.77 11.73 -6.14
C LEU A 143 -1.35 13.09 -5.72
N HIS A 144 -2.33 13.58 -6.48
CA HIS A 144 -2.99 14.84 -6.16
C HIS A 144 -3.57 14.81 -4.75
N ALA A 145 -4.42 13.83 -4.44
CA ALA A 145 -5.12 13.76 -3.17
C ALA A 145 -4.18 13.68 -1.95
N LEU A 146 -3.12 12.87 -2.01
CA LEU A 146 -2.24 12.64 -0.86
C LEU A 146 -1.10 13.66 -0.75
N PHE A 147 -0.70 14.35 -1.82
CA PHE A 147 0.54 15.15 -1.81
C PHE A 147 0.35 16.61 -2.25
N GLU A 148 -0.67 16.93 -3.06
CA GLU A 148 -0.77 18.25 -3.69
C GLU A 148 -2.02 19.01 -3.26
N CYS A 149 -3.15 18.32 -3.27
CA CYS A 149 -4.49 18.87 -3.06
C CYS A 149 -4.56 19.78 -1.84
N SER A 150 -5.03 21.01 -2.03
CA SER A 150 -5.08 22.01 -0.96
C SER A 150 -6.14 21.66 0.10
N ARG A 151 -7.19 20.92 -0.29
CA ARG A 151 -8.24 20.44 0.61
C ARG A 151 -7.67 19.62 1.77
N TRP A 152 -6.61 18.85 1.50
CA TRP A 152 -5.95 18.03 2.51
C TRP A 152 -4.71 18.70 3.11
N ARG A 153 -4.42 19.95 2.76
CA ARG A 153 -3.16 20.63 3.11
C ARG A 153 -2.96 20.76 4.62
N GLU A 154 -3.99 21.17 5.36
CA GLU A 154 -3.87 21.34 6.82
C GLU A 154 -3.59 20.01 7.51
N ARG A 155 -4.35 18.97 7.15
CA ARG A 155 -4.15 17.60 7.67
C ARG A 155 -2.78 17.04 7.29
N ARG A 156 -2.36 17.26 6.03
CA ARG A 156 -1.04 16.85 5.53
C ARG A 156 0.08 17.55 6.31
N ARG A 157 0.01 18.87 6.46
CA ARG A 157 1.01 19.66 7.20
C ARG A 157 1.10 19.29 8.67
N ALA A 158 -0.04 19.00 9.32
CA ALA A 158 -0.04 18.51 10.69
C ALA A 158 0.71 17.17 10.79
N ALA A 159 0.41 16.21 9.90
CA ALA A 159 1.09 14.92 9.86
C ALA A 159 2.59 15.05 9.51
N GLU A 160 2.95 15.93 8.57
CA GLU A 160 4.35 16.23 8.21
C GLU A 160 5.13 16.80 9.40
N ALA A 161 4.52 17.72 10.15
CA ALA A 161 5.13 18.33 11.33
C ALA A 161 5.38 17.30 12.43
N GLU A 162 4.39 16.45 12.73
CA GLU A 162 4.52 15.40 13.75
C GLU A 162 5.52 14.29 13.33
N MET A 163 5.57 13.95 12.04
CA MET A 163 6.53 12.98 11.51
C MET A 163 7.93 13.56 11.29
N GLY A 164 8.08 14.89 11.37
CA GLY A 164 9.33 15.60 11.11
C GLY A 164 9.83 15.43 9.67
N ASN A 165 8.92 15.25 8.71
CA ASN A 165 9.29 15.05 7.30
C ASN A 165 8.20 15.59 6.36
N ILE A 166 8.62 16.25 5.29
CA ILE A 166 7.73 16.67 4.20
C ILE A 166 7.36 15.45 3.36
N PHE A 167 6.08 15.32 3.03
CA PHE A 167 5.58 14.18 2.30
C PHE A 167 5.85 14.32 0.81
N SER A 168 6.44 13.27 0.25
CA SER A 168 6.59 13.01 -1.16
C SER A 168 6.25 11.54 -1.39
N THR A 169 6.10 11.15 -2.65
CA THR A 169 5.78 9.74 -2.98
C THR A 169 6.80 8.78 -2.37
N ASN A 170 8.09 9.16 -2.33
CA ASN A 170 9.15 8.30 -1.82
C ASN A 170 9.44 8.47 -0.31
N SER A 171 8.97 9.55 0.32
CA SER A 171 9.29 9.83 1.73
C SER A 171 8.21 9.32 2.69
N LEU A 172 6.93 9.37 2.33
CA LEU A 172 5.83 9.06 3.26
C LEU A 172 5.94 7.65 3.85
N ILE A 173 5.93 6.61 3.01
CA ILE A 173 6.00 5.22 3.46
C ILE A 173 7.34 4.92 4.14
N ARG A 174 8.44 5.44 3.60
CA ARG A 174 9.77 5.27 4.21
C ARG A 174 9.80 5.79 5.65
N THR A 175 9.25 6.98 5.86
CA THR A 175 9.18 7.64 7.17
C THR A 175 8.26 6.89 8.12
N MET A 176 7.13 6.37 7.62
CA MET A 176 6.24 5.50 8.40
C MET A 176 6.97 4.24 8.90
N CYS A 177 7.91 3.70 8.13
CA CYS A 177 8.64 2.49 8.51
C CYS A 177 9.74 2.72 9.57
N GLU A 178 10.06 3.97 9.93
CA GLU A 178 11.14 4.28 10.89
C GLU A 178 10.77 3.94 12.34
N ASN A 179 9.54 4.23 12.74
CA ASN A 179 9.04 3.91 14.07
C ASN A 179 7.50 3.82 14.10
N ARG A 180 6.97 3.26 15.19
CA ARG A 180 5.54 3.01 15.36
C ARG A 180 4.71 4.31 15.37
N THR A 181 5.19 5.37 16.01
CA THR A 181 4.46 6.65 16.08
C THR A 181 4.29 7.24 14.68
N LYS A 182 5.36 7.27 13.88
CA LYS A 182 5.32 7.75 12.48
C LYS A 182 4.43 6.87 11.61
N TRP A 183 4.42 5.56 11.83
CA TRP A 183 3.48 4.65 11.18
C TRP A 183 2.02 5.04 11.49
N ASP A 184 1.70 5.21 12.77
CA ASP A 184 0.33 5.51 13.21
C ASP A 184 -0.16 6.85 12.66
N ILE A 185 0.69 7.88 12.66
CA ILE A 185 0.38 9.20 12.07
C ILE A 185 0.13 9.10 10.57
N GLY A 186 1.06 8.52 9.81
CA GLY A 186 0.93 8.40 8.35
C GLY A 186 -0.26 7.52 7.95
N PHE A 187 -0.52 6.45 8.71
CA PHE A 187 -1.67 5.59 8.51
C PHE A 187 -2.99 6.31 8.80
N ALA A 188 -3.06 7.09 9.88
CA ALA A 188 -4.23 7.89 10.22
C ALA A 188 -4.49 8.97 9.15
N TYR A 189 -3.44 9.65 8.68
CA TYR A 189 -3.52 10.63 7.60
C TYR A 189 -4.12 10.02 6.33
N ILE A 190 -3.51 8.95 5.80
CA ILE A 190 -3.98 8.28 4.58
C ILE A 190 -5.40 7.78 4.77
N SER A 191 -5.67 7.08 5.87
CA SER A 191 -7.00 6.51 6.14
C SER A 191 -8.06 7.60 6.24
N ASN A 192 -7.74 8.76 6.82
CA ASN A 192 -8.69 9.86 6.95
C ASN A 192 -9.03 10.51 5.60
N VAL A 193 -8.03 10.79 4.76
CA VAL A 193 -8.26 11.31 3.40
C VAL A 193 -9.19 10.38 2.62
N MET A 194 -8.90 9.08 2.65
CA MET A 194 -9.69 8.09 1.92
C MET A 194 -11.10 7.92 2.47
N LYS A 195 -11.28 7.96 3.80
CA LYS A 195 -12.59 7.87 4.45
C LYS A 195 -13.49 9.03 4.06
N VAL A 196 -12.98 10.25 4.11
CA VAL A 196 -13.79 11.43 3.78
C VAL A 196 -14.18 11.43 2.31
N LYS A 197 -13.26 11.06 1.40
CA LYS A 197 -13.59 10.92 -0.04
C LYS A 197 -14.68 9.88 -0.29
N GLU A 198 -14.56 8.68 0.29
CA GLU A 198 -15.57 7.63 0.08
C GLU A 198 -16.94 8.02 0.65
N GLU A 199 -16.95 8.72 1.78
CA GLU A 199 -18.18 9.23 2.39
C GLU A 199 -18.90 10.23 1.48
N GLU A 200 -18.17 11.11 0.82
CA GLU A 200 -18.74 12.09 -0.12
C GLU A 200 -19.23 11.43 -1.40
N GLU A 201 -18.43 10.53 -1.99
CA GLU A 201 -18.86 9.73 -3.14
C GLU A 201 -20.17 8.97 -2.85
N ARG A 202 -20.37 8.53 -1.60
CA ARG A 202 -21.61 7.86 -1.18
C ARG A 202 -22.79 8.81 -1.07
N ARG A 203 -22.58 10.04 -0.59
CA ARG A 203 -23.62 11.08 -0.51
C ARG A 203 -24.07 11.49 -1.91
N ASP A 204 -23.15 11.66 -2.84
CA ASP A 204 -23.47 12.03 -4.22
C ASP A 204 -24.25 10.93 -4.96
N GLN A 205 -24.06 9.66 -4.57
CA GLN A 205 -24.79 8.50 -5.10
C GLN A 205 -26.16 8.24 -4.44
N THR A 206 -26.49 8.95 -3.37
CA THR A 206 -27.83 8.96 -2.77
C THR A 206 -28.44 10.34 -3.02
N PRO A 207 -28.97 10.61 -4.23
CA PRO A 207 -29.75 11.82 -4.42
C PRO A 207 -30.91 11.77 -3.41
N GLY A 208 -31.08 12.84 -2.65
CA GLY A 208 -32.10 12.93 -1.62
C GLY A 208 -33.46 12.48 -2.14
N GLU A 209 -34.08 11.55 -1.42
CA GLU A 209 -35.53 11.44 -1.37
C GLU A 209 -36.04 12.71 -0.67
N GLU A 210 -36.20 13.81 -1.42
CA GLU A 210 -37.03 14.96 -1.06
C GLU A 210 -38.07 15.23 -2.15
#